data_AF-A0A0C2D340-F1
#
_entry.id   AF-A0A0C2D340-F1
#
_cell.length_a   1.000
_cell.length_b   1.000
_cell.length_c   1.000
_cell.angle_alpha   90.00
_cell.angle_beta   90.00
_cell.angle_gamma   90.00
#
_symmetry.space_group_name_H-M   'P 1'
#
loop_
_entity.id
_entity.type
_entity.pdbx_description
1 polymer ?
#
loop_
_entity_poly.entity_id
_entity_poly.type
_entity_poly.pdbx_seq_one_letter_code
_entity_poly.pdbx_strand_id
1 'polypeptide(L)' 'MGQMAKRPTSELKSVCDGTADLSRIEEAENFKELVADYVREIRKLNEERKPVYGVFQYTNLF' A
#
# COMPACT_ATOMS: atom_id res chain seq x y z
N MET A 1 4.77 7.54 -3.57
CA MET A 1 3.30 7.44 -3.61
C MET A 1 2.96 5.99 -3.94
N GLY A 2 2.62 5.18 -2.95
CA GLY A 2 2.24 3.77 -3.18
C GLY A 2 0.87 3.72 -3.84
N GLN A 3 0.78 3.11 -5.02
CA GLN A 3 -0.52 2.92 -5.69
C GLN A 3 -1.35 1.94 -4.86
N MET A 4 -2.37 2.46 -4.20
CA MET A 4 -3.41 1.69 -3.57
C MET A 4 -4.57 1.50 -4.56
N ALA A 5 -5.24 0.37 -4.47
CA ALA A 5 -6.11 -0.20 -5.49
C ALA A 5 -7.02 0.84 -6.19
N LYS A 6 -6.95 0.90 -7.53
CA LYS A 6 -7.80 1.76 -8.35
C LYS A 6 -9.27 1.40 -8.14
N ARG A 7 -10.03 2.26 -7.44
CA ARG A 7 -11.49 2.22 -7.47
C ARG A 7 -12.00 2.61 -8.87
N PRO A 8 -13.21 2.19 -9.26
CA PRO A 8 -13.82 2.61 -10.52
C PRO A 8 -13.86 4.14 -10.62
N THR A 9 -13.55 4.70 -11.79
CA THR A 9 -13.46 6.16 -11.98
C THR A 9 -14.77 6.89 -11.64
N SER A 10 -15.90 6.20 -11.76
CA SER A 10 -17.24 6.67 -11.40
C SER A 10 -17.43 6.89 -9.88
N GLU A 11 -16.59 6.30 -9.04
CA GLU A 11 -16.68 6.36 -7.58
C GLU A 11 -15.62 7.28 -6.95
N LEU A 12 -14.68 7.78 -7.75
CA LEU A 12 -13.63 8.70 -7.31
C LEU A 12 -14.18 10.13 -7.29
N LYS A 13 -14.18 10.77 -6.11
CA LYS A 13 -14.43 12.20 -5.93
C LYS A 13 -13.17 13.04 -6.16
N SER A 14 -11.98 12.42 -6.04
CA SER A 14 -10.68 13.05 -6.26
C SER A 14 -9.69 12.07 -6.91
N VAL A 15 -8.68 12.60 -7.61
CA VAL A 15 -7.54 11.82 -8.13
C VAL A 15 -6.69 11.21 -7.01
N CYS A 16 -6.78 11.77 -5.81
CA CYS A 16 -6.10 11.27 -4.62
C CYS A 16 -6.95 10.25 -3.84
N ASP A 17 -8.20 9.99 -4.24
CA ASP A 17 -9.05 9.04 -3.52
C ASP A 17 -8.44 7.64 -3.56
N GLY A 18 -8.26 7.07 -2.38
CA GLY A 18 -7.55 5.81 -2.21
C GLY A 18 -6.03 5.95 -2.16
N THR A 19 -5.45 7.15 -2.07
CA THR A 19 -4.03 7.35 -1.74
C THR A 19 -3.88 7.61 -0.24
N ALA A 20 -2.90 6.99 0.41
CA ALA A 20 -2.61 7.24 1.82
C ALA A 20 -1.97 8.61 1.94
N ASP A 21 -2.54 9.47 2.78
CA ASP A 21 -1.94 10.76 3.09
C ASP A 21 -0.87 10.60 4.18
N LEU A 22 0.35 10.29 3.74
CA LEU A 22 1.51 10.13 4.62
C LEU A 22 2.08 11.47 5.13
N SER A 23 1.37 12.59 4.93
CA SER A 23 1.76 13.90 5.48
C SER A 23 1.60 13.94 7.00
N ARG A 24 0.83 13.03 7.58
CA ARG A 24 0.70 12.84 9.03
C ARG A 24 1.73 11.84 9.53
N ILE A 25 2.45 12.18 10.60
CA ILE A 25 3.51 11.33 11.17
C ILE A 25 2.95 9.97 11.60
N GLU A 26 1.80 9.97 12.29
CA GLU A 26 1.14 8.75 12.76
C GLU A 26 0.76 7.80 11.62
N GLU A 27 0.23 8.35 10.52
CA GLU A 27 -0.12 7.61 9.31
C GLU A 27 1.14 7.04 8.62
N ALA A 28 2.21 7.83 8.58
CA ALA A 28 3.47 7.42 7.99
C ALA A 28 4.15 6.30 8.79
N GLU A 29 4.05 6.31 10.12
CA GLU A 29 4.56 5.26 10.99
C GLU A 29 3.77 3.97 10.81
N ASN A 30 2.44 4.03 10.84
CA ASN A 30 1.58 2.87 10.60
C ASN A 30 1.81 2.24 9.22
N PHE A 31 1.96 3.06 8.18
CA PHE A 31 2.32 2.57 6.84
C PHE A 31 3.67 1.86 6.83
N LYS A 32 4.69 2.40 7.51
CA LYS A 32 6.02 1.78 7.58
C LYS A 32 5.99 0.43 8.27
N GLU A 33 5.23 0.30 9.35
CA GLU A 33 5.09 -0.97 10.07
C GLU A 33 4.43 -2.03 9.19
N LEU A 34 3.29 -1.69 8.57
CA LEU A 34 2.55 -2.63 7.73
C LEU A 34 3.29 -3.02 6.44
N VAL A 35 4.01 -2.07 5.84
CA VAL A 35 4.78 -2.36 4.61
C VAL A 35 6.04 -3.19 4.91
N ALA A 36 6.59 -3.13 6.12
CA ALA A 36 7.80 -3.87 6.48
C ALA A 36 7.59 -5.39 6.37
N ASP A 37 6.44 -5.88 6.82
CA ASP A 37 6.11 -7.30 6.73
C ASP A 37 5.85 -7.73 5.28
N TYR A 38 5.15 -6.90 4.51
CA TYR A 38 4.95 -7.14 3.08
C TYR A 38 6.26 -7.19 2.29
N VAL A 39 7.21 -6.29 2.58
CA VAL A 39 8.54 -6.28 1.95
C VAL A 39 9.34 -7.53 2.32
N ARG A 40 9.23 -8.04 3.56
CA ARG A 40 9.87 -9.30 3.97
C ARG A 40 9.35 -10.49 3.18
N GLU A 41 8.04 -10.56 2.92
CA GLU A 41 7.45 -11.61 2.10
C GLU A 41 7.90 -11.52 0.64
N ILE A 42 7.88 -10.32 0.06
CA ILE A 42 8.40 -10.08 -1.31
C ILE A 42 9.85 -10.52 -1.41
N ARG A 43 10.67 -10.18 -0.41
CA ARG A 43 12.08 -10.56 -0.41
C ARG A 43 12.26 -12.07 -0.45
N LYS A 44 11.50 -12.83 0.36
CA LYS A 44 11.51 -14.29 0.33
C LYS A 44 11.09 -14.85 -1.03
N LEU A 45 10.00 -14.33 -1.61
CA LEU A 45 9.53 -14.75 -2.93
C LEU A 45 10.58 -14.48 -4.02
N ASN A 46 11.28 -13.36 -3.93
CA ASN A 46 12.34 -12.99 -4.86
C ASN A 46 13.58 -13.90 -4.72
N GLU A 47 13.97 -14.24 -3.49
CA GLU A 47 15.04 -15.21 -3.20
C GLU A 47 14.68 -16.60 -3.75
N GLU A 48 13.41 -17.00 -3.68
CA GLU A 48 12.88 -18.25 -4.26
C GLU A 48 12.60 -18.18 -5.77
N ARG A 49 12.86 -17.04 -6.42
CA ARG A 49 12.54 -16.76 -7.84
C ARG A 49 11.07 -17.02 -8.20
N LYS A 50 10.16 -16.78 -7.25
CA LYS A 50 8.72 -16.90 -7.44
C LYS A 50 8.11 -15.55 -7.78
N PRO A 51 7.03 -15.51 -8.58
CA PRO A 51 6.33 -14.26 -8.84
C PRO A 51 5.72 -13.72 -7.55
N VAL A 52 5.74 -12.39 -7.41
CA VAL A 52 4.98 -11.71 -6.36
C VAL A 52 3.55 -11.60 -6.83
N TYR A 53 2.63 -12.23 -6.11
CA TYR A 53 1.20 -12.17 -6.40
C TYR A 53 0.51 -11.24 -5.42
N GLY A 54 -0.34 -10.34 -5.93
CA GLY A 54 -1.17 -9.45 -5.12
C GLY A 54 -0.78 -7.97 -5.17
N VAL A 55 -1.58 -7.16 -4.51
CA VAL A 55 -1.38 -5.72 -4.32
C VAL A 55 -1.40 -5.46 -2.83
N PHE A 56 -0.46 -4.66 -2.32
CA PHE A 56 -0.48 -4.24 -0.92
C PHE A 56 -1.75 -3.43 -0.65
N GLN A 57 -2.64 -4.01 0.15
CA GLN A 57 -3.84 -3.33 0.60
C GLN A 57 -3.51 -2.64 1.92
N TYR A 58 -3.69 -1.33 1.93
CA TYR A 58 -3.50 -0.52 3.12
C TYR A 58 -4.77 0.28 3.37
N THR A 59 -5.15 0.37 4.64
CA THR A 59 -6.31 1.13 5.08
C THR A 59 -5.78 2.27 5.92
N ASN A 60 -6.14 3.50 5.57
CA ASN A 60 -5.72 4.67 6.32
C ASN A 60 -6.26 4.60 7.76
N LEU A 61 -5.54 5.18 8.72
CA LEU A 61 -6.05 5.32 10.09
C LEU A 61 -7.18 6.35 10.17
N PHE A 62 -7.23 7.29 9.22
CA PHE A 62 -8.13 8.44 9.20
C PHE A 62 -8.91 8.56 7.88
#